data_AF-A0A2V9UCX1-F1
#
_entry.id   AF-A0A2V9UCX1-F1
#
_cell.length_a   1.000
_cell.length_b   1.000
_cell.length_c   1.000
_cell.angle_alpha   90.00
_cell.angle_beta   90.00
_cell.angle_gamma   90.00
#
_symmetry.space_group_name_H-M   'P 1'
#
loop_
_entity.id
_entity.type
_entity.pdbx_description
1 polymer ?
#
loop_
_entity_poly.entity_id
_entity_poly.type
_entity_poly.pdbx_seq_one_letter_code
_entity_poly.pdbx_strand_id
1 'polypeptide(L)' 'MVLAYQLLSARDVVHLAVMEQHGIEQILTFDSGFDGFPGITRLS' A
#
# COMPACT_ATOMS: atom_id res chain seq x y z
N MET A 1 -0.11 4.67 -16.93
CA MET A 1 -0.06 3.19 -16.93
C MET A 1 -0.98 2.71 -15.84
N VAL A 2 -1.97 1.86 -16.16
CA VAL A 2 -2.77 1.16 -15.13
C VAL A 2 -1.95 -0.05 -14.71
N LEU A 3 -1.28 0.02 -13.56
CA LEU A 3 -0.62 -1.15 -12.99
C LEU A 3 -1.69 -2.13 -12.53
N ALA A 4 -1.59 -3.37 -12.99
CA ALA A 4 -2.39 -4.49 -12.52
C ALA A 4 -1.96 -4.83 -11.08
N TYR A 5 -2.43 -4.04 -10.12
CA TYR A 5 -2.40 -4.41 -8.73
C TYR A 5 -3.33 -5.61 -8.56
N GLN A 6 -2.87 -6.65 -7.86
CA GLN A 6 -3.77 -7.65 -7.30
C GLN A 6 -4.99 -6.93 -6.72
N LEU A 7 -6.21 -7.43 -6.99
CA LEU A 7 -7.47 -6.79 -6.65
C LEU A 7 -7.39 -6.19 -5.24
N LEU A 8 -7.12 -4.88 -5.16
CA LEU A 8 -6.91 -4.25 -3.88
C LEU A 8 -8.22 -4.30 -3.13
N SER A 9 -8.16 -4.69 -1.86
CA SER A 9 -9.33 -4.51 -1.03
C SER A 9 -9.59 -3.00 -0.88
N ALA A 10 -10.84 -2.62 -0.65
CA ALA A 10 -11.18 -1.21 -0.40
C ALA A 10 -10.36 -0.62 0.77
N ARG A 11 -9.99 -1.44 1.75
CA ARG A 11 -9.13 -1.05 2.87
C ARG A 11 -7.74 -0.64 2.38
N ASP A 12 -7.12 -1.45 1.54
CA ASP A 12 -5.77 -1.21 1.06
C ASP A 12 -5.72 0.08 0.22
N VAL A 13 -6.76 0.31 -0.60
CA VAL A 13 -6.92 1.57 -1.35
C VAL A 13 -6.96 2.77 -0.42
N VAL A 14 -7.72 2.71 0.68
CA VAL A 14 -7.81 3.83 1.64
C VAL A 14 -6.47 4.07 2.33
N HIS A 15 -5.76 3.03 2.74
CA HIS A 15 -4.43 3.19 3.34
C HIS A 15 -3.43 3.82 2.36
N LEU A 16 -3.37 3.31 1.13
CA LEU A 16 -2.46 3.82 0.09
C LEU A 16 -2.76 5.28 -0.25
N ALA A 17 -4.04 5.66 -0.38
CA ALA A 17 -4.42 7.04 -0.68
C ALA A 17 -3.98 8.02 0.42
N VAL A 18 -4.15 7.64 1.69
CA VAL A 18 -3.70 8.46 2.82
C VAL A 18 -2.18 8.54 2.87
N MET A 19 -1.50 7.41 2.65
CA MET A 19 -0.04 7.37 2.62
C MET A 19 0.53 8.26 1.51
N GLU A 20 -0.02 8.18 0.29
CA GLU A 20 0.37 9.02 -0.85
C GLU A 20 0.16 10.51 -0.53
N GLN A 21 -1.01 10.88 0.00
CA GLN A 21 -1.34 12.26 0.36
C GLN A 21 -0.36 12.86 1.38
N HIS A 22 0.20 12.02 2.26
CA HIS A 22 1.11 12.43 3.33
C HIS A 22 2.59 12.15 3.06
N GLY A 23 2.94 11.60 1.89
CA GLY A 23 4.32 11.22 1.55
C GLY A 23 4.90 10.15 2.49
N ILE A 24 4.05 9.21 2.93
CA ILE A 24 4.44 8.11 3.81
C ILE A 24 4.75 6.88 2.96
N GLU A 25 5.97 6.36 3.08
CA GLU A 25 6.44 5.23 2.26
C GLU A 25 6.61 3.94 3.07
N GLN A 26 6.39 3.98 4.39
CA GLN A 26 6.59 2.84 5.29
C GLN A 26 5.33 2.57 6.11
N ILE A 27 4.97 1.30 6.26
CA ILE A 27 3.81 0.88 7.05
C ILE A 27 4.17 -0.32 7.92
N LEU A 28 3.86 -0.25 9.22
CA LEU A 28 3.94 -1.38 10.13
C LEU A 28 2.58 -2.09 10.15
N THR A 29 2.51 -3.28 9.59
CA THR A 29 1.27 -4.08 9.54
C THR A 29 1.59 -5.56 9.35
N PHE A 30 0.67 -6.41 9.81
CA PHE A 30 0.70 -7.86 9.56
C PHE A 30 0.12 -8.23 8.19
N ASP A 31 -0.44 -7.26 7.47
CA ASP A 31 -1.04 -7.49 6.15
C ASP A 31 0.04 -7.54 5.06
N SER A 32 0.32 -8.74 4.55
CA SER A 32 1.28 -8.93 3.45
C SER A 32 0.77 -8.42 2.11
N GLY A 33 -0.49 -7.98 2.01
CA GLY A 33 -1.03 -7.35 0.81
C GLY A 33 -0.25 -6.10 0.37
N PHE A 34 0.44 -5.45 1.30
CA PHE A 34 1.26 -4.27 1.01
C PHE A 34 2.64 -4.59 0.41
N ASP A 35 3.10 -5.85 0.44
CA ASP A 35 4.43 -6.24 -0.03
C ASP A 35 4.60 -6.07 -1.56
N GLY A 36 3.48 -6.02 -2.31
CA GLY A 36 3.47 -5.85 -3.76
C GLY A 36 3.37 -4.41 -4.26
N PHE A 37 3.34 -3.40 -3.36
CA PHE A 37 3.10 -2.01 -3.72
C PHE A 37 4.40 -1.24 -3.99
N PRO A 38 4.66 -0.79 -5.24
CA PRO A 38 5.80 0.05 -5.56
C PRO A 38 5.81 1.31 -4.69
N GLY A 39 6.96 1.61 -4.10
CA GLY A 39 7.13 2.79 -3.24
C GLY A 39 6.65 2.60 -1.79
N ILE A 40 6.06 1.44 -1.46
CA ILE A 40 5.66 1.12 -0.09
C ILE A 40 6.57 0.02 0.47
N THR A 41 7.08 0.24 1.68
CA THR A 41 7.85 -0.74 2.44
C THR A 41 7.06 -1.17 3.66
N ARG A 42 6.71 -2.46 3.74
CA ARG A 42 6.14 -3.01 4.96
C ARG A 42 7.24 -3.34 5.98
N LEU A 43 7.04 -2.86 7.20
CA LEU A 43 7.89 -3.17 8.34
C LEU A 43 7.36 -4.42 9.07
N SER A 44 8.25 -5.23 9.63
CA SER A 44 7.96 -6.48 10.34
C SER A 44 8.42 -6.42 11.80
#